data_AF-A0A7S2AUA1-F1
#
_entry.id   AF-A0A7S2AUA1-F1
#
_cell.length_a   1.000
_cell.length_b   1.000
_cell.length_c   1.000
_cell.angle_alpha   90.00
_cell.angle_beta   90.00
_cell.angle_gamma   90.00
#
_symmetry.space_group_name_H-M   'P 1'
#
loop_
_entity.id
_entity.type
_entity.pdbx_description
1 polymer ?
#
loop_
_entity_poly.entity_id
_entity_poly.type
_entity_poly.pdbx_seq_one_letter_code
_entity_poly.pdbx_strand_id
1 'polypeptide(L)'
;YYKGLGTSTRDEAIEYFSDLPRHILNLRYSGEGDDMAVRRAFELNRSDERKEWIQGVDARGELDYGQDSVSISDFFDLQFRYFSEYDCRRSIPLLIDGLKPSQRKAIHVIRRFKEEQKVSQITGLVSAQTAYHHGEMSLVETIVGMAQTFVGTN
;
A
#
# COMPACT_ATOMS: atom_id res chain seq x y z
N TYR A 1 14.41 5.98 -4.08
CA TYR A 1 13.16 5.21 -3.84
C TYR A 1 12.43 5.09 -5.17
N TYR A 2 12.36 3.88 -5.73
CA TYR A 2 11.67 3.61 -7.01
C TYR A 2 10.24 3.20 -6.71
N LYS A 3 9.33 4.18 -6.68
CA LYS A 3 7.93 3.92 -6.36
C LYS A 3 7.15 3.38 -7.56
N GLY A 4 7.42 3.94 -8.73
CA GLY A 4 6.72 3.62 -9.97
C GLY A 4 7.71 3.38 -11.08
N LEU A 5 7.26 2.66 -12.11
CA LEU A 5 8.08 2.32 -13.28
C LEU A 5 8.62 3.58 -13.99
N GLY A 6 7.91 4.71 -13.90
CA GLY A 6 8.35 6.00 -14.44
C GLY A 6 9.44 6.71 -13.64
N THR A 7 9.87 6.17 -12.49
CA THR A 7 11.07 6.67 -11.79
C THR A 7 12.36 6.21 -12.48
N SER A 8 12.31 5.07 -13.17
CA SER A 8 13.45 4.55 -13.91
C SER A 8 13.76 5.42 -15.12
N THR A 9 15.04 5.70 -15.32
CA THR A 9 15.57 6.40 -16.49
C THR A 9 15.55 5.50 -17.72
N ARG A 10 15.72 6.11 -18.90
CA ARG A 10 15.86 5.36 -20.16
C ARG A 10 17.05 4.39 -20.12
N ASP A 11 18.17 4.83 -19.56
CA ASP A 11 19.40 4.04 -19.55
C ASP A 11 19.25 2.81 -18.62
N GLU A 12 18.62 2.99 -17.46
CA GLU A 12 18.25 1.88 -16.56
C GLU A 12 17.26 0.92 -17.23
N ALA A 13 16.28 1.44 -17.99
CA ALA A 13 15.37 0.58 -18.72
C ALA A 13 16.12 -0.27 -19.77
N ILE A 14 17.05 0.32 -20.51
CA ILE A 14 17.89 -0.43 -21.46
C ILE A 14 18.70 -1.51 -20.74
N GLU A 15 19.23 -1.22 -19.54
CA GLU A 15 19.92 -2.20 -18.69
C GLU A 15 19.00 -3.34 -18.23
N TYR A 16 17.77 -3.04 -17.79
CA TYR A 16 16.80 -4.07 -17.39
C TYR A 16 16.45 -5.01 -18.55
N PHE A 17 16.30 -4.46 -19.76
CA PHE A 17 15.98 -5.26 -20.95
C PHE A 17 17.19 -5.99 -21.54
N SER A 18 18.42 -5.53 -21.29
CA SER A 18 19.62 -6.22 -21.78
C SER A 18 19.89 -7.53 -21.02
N ASP A 19 19.50 -7.60 -19.75
CA ASP A 19 19.44 -8.83 -18.94
C ASP A 19 18.00 -9.13 -18.50
N LEU A 20 17.09 -9.21 -19.48
CA LEU A 20 15.68 -9.46 -19.23
C LEU A 20 15.40 -10.75 -18.43
N PRO A 21 16.09 -11.89 -18.64
CA PRO A 21 15.85 -13.11 -17.87
C PRO A 21 16.00 -12.91 -16.35
N ARG A 22 16.94 -12.07 -15.90
CA ARG A 22 17.11 -11.73 -14.48
C ARG A 22 15.95 -10.92 -13.90
N HIS A 23 15.19 -10.23 -14.74
CA HIS A 23 14.07 -9.36 -14.35
C HIS A 23 12.70 -10.02 -14.58
N ILE A 24 12.66 -11.31 -14.95
CA ILE A 24 11.44 -12.07 -15.13
C ILE A 24 11.27 -13.05 -13.96
N LEU A 25 10.13 -12.94 -13.26
CA LEU A 25 9.67 -13.94 -12.31
C LEU A 25 8.46 -14.68 -12.91
N ASN A 26 8.60 -15.98 -13.15
CA ASN A 26 7.53 -16.78 -13.76
C ASN A 26 6.51 -17.23 -12.71
N LEU A 27 5.25 -16.90 -12.91
CA LEU A 27 4.15 -17.46 -12.12
C LEU A 27 3.81 -18.86 -12.65
N ARG A 28 3.82 -19.87 -11.76
CA ARG A 28 3.49 -21.25 -12.10
C ARG A 28 2.22 -21.70 -11.39
N TYR A 29 1.35 -22.36 -12.15
CA TYR A 29 0.22 -23.09 -11.57
C TYR A 29 0.69 -24.48 -11.09
N SER A 30 0.35 -24.81 -9.86
CA SER A 30 0.79 -26.00 -9.12
C SER A 30 -0.36 -26.89 -8.65
N GLY A 31 -1.61 -26.49 -8.92
CA GLY A 31 -2.81 -27.29 -8.66
C GLY A 31 -3.86 -26.58 -7.81
N GLU A 32 -4.70 -27.35 -7.14
CA GLU A 32 -5.89 -26.87 -6.41
C GLU A 32 -5.56 -25.84 -5.31
N GLY A 33 -4.37 -25.90 -4.71
CA GLY A 33 -3.92 -24.91 -3.72
C GLY A 33 -3.90 -23.48 -4.28
N ASP A 34 -3.53 -23.33 -5.55
CA ASP A 34 -3.51 -22.03 -6.24
C ASP A 34 -4.93 -21.52 -6.52
N ASP A 35 -5.82 -22.42 -6.94
CA ASP A 35 -7.23 -22.10 -7.14
C ASP A 35 -7.86 -21.59 -5.83
N MET A 36 -7.56 -22.29 -4.73
CA MET A 36 -8.03 -21.91 -3.40
C MET A 36 -7.46 -20.58 -2.93
N ALA A 37 -6.19 -20.29 -3.21
CA ALA A 37 -5.56 -19.02 -2.88
C ALA A 37 -6.21 -17.84 -3.64
N VAL A 38 -6.45 -17.99 -4.94
CA VAL A 38 -7.14 -16.98 -5.77
C VAL A 38 -8.58 -16.77 -5.27
N ARG A 39 -9.31 -17.86 -5.01
CA ARG A 39 -10.68 -17.79 -4.49
C ARG A 39 -10.74 -17.10 -3.13
N ARG A 40 -9.85 -17.45 -2.20
CA ARG A 40 -9.77 -16.81 -0.87
C ARG A 40 -9.55 -15.30 -1.00
N ALA A 41 -8.68 -14.89 -1.92
CA ALA A 41 -8.36 -13.49 -2.16
C ALA A 41 -9.54 -12.67 -2.72
N PHE A 42 -10.31 -13.23 -3.66
CA PHE A 42 -11.27 -12.44 -4.44
C PHE A 42 -12.75 -12.80 -4.27
N GLU A 43 -13.09 -13.97 -3.75
CA GLU A 43 -14.50 -14.34 -3.54
C GLU A 43 -15.13 -13.51 -2.42
N LEU A 44 -16.27 -12.90 -2.72
CA LEU A 44 -16.93 -11.93 -1.83
C LEU A 44 -17.30 -12.54 -0.47
N ASN A 45 -17.74 -13.80 -0.46
CA ASN A 45 -18.24 -14.53 0.71
C ASN A 45 -17.15 -15.13 1.62
N ARG A 46 -15.86 -14.92 1.33
CA ARG A 46 -14.73 -15.46 2.11
C ARG A 46 -14.05 -14.42 3.00
N SER A 47 -14.81 -13.45 3.49
CA SER A 47 -14.26 -12.34 4.29
C SER A 47 -13.69 -12.80 5.63
N ASP A 48 -14.31 -13.77 6.30
CA ASP A 48 -13.81 -14.30 7.58
C ASP A 48 -12.50 -15.07 7.41
N GLU A 49 -12.41 -15.89 6.37
CA GLU A 49 -11.16 -16.56 6.02
C GLU A 49 -10.04 -15.58 5.68
N ARG A 50 -10.34 -14.48 4.98
CA ARG A 50 -9.35 -13.42 4.76
C ARG A 50 -8.88 -12.77 6.04
N LYS A 51 -9.74 -12.63 7.07
CA LYS A 51 -9.31 -12.09 8.38
C LYS A 51 -8.29 -13.02 9.02
N GLU A 52 -8.58 -14.31 9.08
CA GLU A 52 -7.65 -15.31 9.62
C GLU A 52 -6.33 -15.35 8.84
N TRP A 53 -6.43 -15.33 7.51
CA TRP A 53 -5.29 -15.31 6.60
C TRP A 53 -4.39 -14.08 6.80
N ILE A 54 -4.98 -12.88 6.87
CA ILE A 54 -4.24 -11.63 7.12
C ILE A 54 -3.63 -11.62 8.53
N GLN A 55 -4.32 -12.17 9.54
CA GLN A 55 -3.87 -12.24 10.94
C GLN A 55 -2.77 -13.28 11.19
N GLY A 56 -2.65 -14.33 10.36
CA GLY A 56 -1.81 -15.50 10.61
C GLY A 56 -0.36 -15.18 11.00
N VAL A 57 0.04 -15.59 12.21
CA VAL A 57 1.31 -15.20 12.87
C VAL A 57 2.57 -15.78 12.19
N ASP A 58 2.44 -16.68 11.20
CA ASP A 58 3.50 -17.64 10.84
C ASP A 58 4.08 -17.59 9.41
N ALA A 59 3.89 -16.52 8.63
CA ALA A 59 4.54 -16.39 7.31
C ALA A 59 5.52 -15.20 7.30
N ARG A 60 6.69 -15.40 7.91
CA ARG A 60 7.78 -14.39 8.00
C ARG A 60 8.62 -14.32 6.71
N GLY A 61 7.98 -14.36 5.54
CA GLY A 61 8.67 -14.31 4.26
C GLY A 61 8.15 -13.18 3.41
N GLU A 62 9.05 -12.34 2.91
CA GLU A 62 8.80 -11.59 1.68
C GLU A 62 9.04 -12.54 0.50
N LEU A 63 8.37 -12.29 -0.61
CA LEU A 63 8.63 -13.02 -1.85
C LEU A 63 10.09 -12.80 -2.27
N ASP A 64 10.87 -13.88 -2.39
CA ASP A 64 12.21 -13.81 -2.97
C ASP A 64 12.10 -13.56 -4.47
N TYR A 65 12.61 -12.43 -4.94
CA TYR A 65 12.63 -12.06 -6.36
C TYR A 65 13.87 -12.60 -7.10
N GLY A 66 14.79 -13.29 -6.40
CA GLY A 66 15.95 -13.94 -7.00
C GLY A 66 15.68 -15.32 -7.61
N GLN A 67 14.48 -15.87 -7.40
CA GLN A 67 14.08 -17.15 -7.98
C GLN A 67 13.52 -16.99 -9.40
N ASP A 68 13.67 -18.03 -10.23
CA ASP A 68 13.17 -18.01 -11.61
C ASP A 68 11.64 -18.12 -11.70
N SER A 69 11.01 -18.69 -10.67
CA SER A 69 9.57 -18.90 -10.63
C SER A 69 9.00 -19.01 -9.24
N VAL A 70 7.73 -18.63 -9.10
CA VAL A 70 6.94 -18.73 -7.87
C VAL A 70 5.58 -19.37 -8.18
N SER A 71 5.03 -20.16 -7.25
CA SER A 71 3.66 -20.65 -7.38
C SER A 71 2.64 -19.52 -7.21
N ILE A 72 1.41 -19.70 -7.69
CA ILE A 72 0.37 -18.69 -7.52
C ILE A 72 0.03 -18.55 -6.03
N SER A 73 -0.13 -19.66 -5.29
CA SER A 73 -0.39 -19.65 -3.86
C SER A 73 0.69 -18.89 -3.07
N ASP A 74 1.97 -19.14 -3.35
CA ASP A 74 3.08 -18.41 -2.72
C ASP A 74 3.06 -16.92 -3.05
N PHE A 75 2.73 -16.54 -4.30
CA PHE A 75 2.55 -15.13 -4.64
C PHE A 75 1.45 -14.47 -3.79
N PHE A 76 0.31 -15.15 -3.62
CA PHE A 76 -0.76 -14.64 -2.78
C PHE A 76 -0.32 -14.54 -1.32
N ASP A 77 0.28 -15.59 -0.77
CA ASP A 77 0.65 -15.68 0.64
C ASP A 77 1.83 -14.78 1.04
N LEU A 78 2.82 -14.60 0.16
CA LEU A 78 4.06 -13.85 0.44
C LEU A 78 4.04 -12.41 -0.07
N GLN A 79 3.23 -12.09 -1.09
CA GLN A 79 3.15 -10.74 -1.65
C GLN A 79 1.75 -10.13 -1.45
N PHE A 80 0.70 -10.76 -1.99
CA PHE A 80 -0.64 -10.16 -2.02
C PHE A 80 -1.22 -9.98 -0.61
N ARG A 81 -0.86 -10.87 0.31
CA ARG A 81 -1.19 -10.75 1.73
C ARG A 81 -0.65 -9.46 2.34
N TYR A 82 0.61 -9.12 2.06
CA TYR A 82 1.23 -7.88 2.56
C TYR A 82 0.50 -6.65 2.02
N PHE A 83 0.11 -6.67 0.74
CA PHE A 83 -0.75 -5.62 0.18
C PHE A 83 -2.08 -5.51 0.94
N SER A 84 -2.71 -6.64 1.27
CA SER A 84 -3.99 -6.69 1.99
C SER A 84 -3.86 -6.18 3.43
N GLU A 85 -2.79 -6.56 4.14
CA GLU A 85 -2.49 -6.04 5.47
C GLU A 85 -2.24 -4.53 5.44
N TYR A 86 -1.44 -4.07 4.47
CA TYR A 86 -1.16 -2.65 4.28
C TYR A 86 -2.43 -1.85 3.96
N ASP A 87 -3.36 -2.45 3.21
CA ASP A 87 -4.68 -1.87 2.97
C ASP A 87 -5.49 -1.71 4.26
N CYS A 88 -5.52 -2.73 5.13
CA CYS A 88 -6.13 -2.58 6.45
C CYS A 88 -5.45 -1.47 7.27
N ARG A 89 -4.12 -1.42 7.28
CA ARG A 89 -3.36 -0.43 8.05
C ARG A 89 -3.61 1.02 7.60
N ARG A 90 -3.82 1.25 6.30
CA ARG A 90 -4.12 2.60 5.77
C ARG A 90 -5.59 2.97 5.88
N SER A 91 -6.49 1.98 5.90
CA SER A 91 -7.93 2.17 5.85
C SER A 91 -8.62 2.20 7.23
N ILE A 92 -8.06 1.49 8.22
CA ILE A 92 -8.59 1.38 9.58
C ILE A 92 -7.82 2.31 10.53
N PRO A 93 -8.50 3.17 11.32
CA PRO A 93 -7.82 4.05 12.27
C PRO A 93 -7.24 3.28 13.46
N LEU A 94 -6.25 3.88 14.13
CA LEU A 94 -5.78 3.36 15.41
C LEU A 94 -6.74 3.75 16.54
N LEU A 95 -6.94 2.85 17.50
CA LEU A 95 -7.82 3.08 18.65
C LEU A 95 -7.38 4.26 19.51
N ILE A 96 -6.07 4.50 19.61
CA ILE A 96 -5.48 5.48 20.53
C ILE A 96 -5.83 6.92 20.14
N ASP A 97 -5.78 7.23 18.85
CA ASP A 97 -5.99 8.60 18.33
C ASP A 97 -7.19 8.72 17.38
N GLY A 98 -7.79 7.61 16.97
CA GLY A 98 -8.88 7.60 15.99
C GLY A 98 -8.44 7.95 14.56
N LEU A 99 -7.14 8.01 14.28
CA LEU A 99 -6.62 8.52 13.01
C LEU A 99 -6.09 7.39 12.10
N LYS A 100 -6.39 7.53 10.81
CA LYS A 100 -5.69 6.81 9.74
C LYS A 100 -4.27 7.38 9.56
N PRO A 101 -3.32 6.62 8.99
CA PRO A 101 -1.96 7.12 8.75
C PRO A 101 -1.88 8.43 7.95
N SER A 102 -2.73 8.64 6.95
CA SER A 102 -2.78 9.89 6.16
C SER A 102 -3.15 11.09 7.03
N GLN A 103 -4.19 10.95 7.86
CA GLN A 103 -4.66 11.99 8.78
C GLN A 103 -3.59 12.33 9.83
N ARG A 104 -2.93 11.30 10.39
CA ARG A 104 -1.83 11.49 11.36
C ARG A 104 -0.64 12.23 10.74
N LYS A 105 -0.27 11.89 9.50
CA LYS A 105 0.78 12.60 8.76
C LYS A 105 0.41 14.06 8.50
N ALA A 106 -0.85 14.34 8.14
CA ALA A 106 -1.34 15.70 7.97
C ALA A 106 -1.23 16.51 9.28
N ILE A 107 -1.77 15.99 10.39
CA ILE A 107 -1.70 16.64 11.71
C ILE A 107 -0.24 16.87 12.15
N HIS A 108 0.64 15.89 11.95
CA HIS A 108 2.05 16.01 12.33
C HIS A 108 2.74 17.24 11.71
N VAL A 109 2.41 17.57 10.46
CA VAL A 109 2.97 18.74 9.77
C VAL A 109 2.19 20.01 10.10
N ILE A 110 0.86 19.96 10.10
CA ILE A 110 0.00 21.13 10.35
C ILE A 110 0.25 21.73 11.74
N ARG A 111 0.52 20.90 12.77
CA ARG A 111 0.79 21.37 14.14
C ARG A 111 2.00 22.29 14.29
N ARG A 112 2.85 22.42 13.26
CA ARG A 112 4.02 23.31 13.26
C ARG A 112 3.68 24.74 12.83
N PHE A 113 2.52 24.95 12.23
CA PHE A 113 2.06 26.25 11.76
C PHE A 113 1.13 26.89 12.79
N LYS A 114 1.31 28.20 13.00
CA LYS A 114 0.40 29.02 13.82
C LYS A 114 -0.53 29.88 12.97
N GLU A 115 -0.13 30.15 11.74
CA GLU A 115 -0.87 30.95 10.76
C GLU A 115 -1.60 30.05 9.76
N GLU A 116 -2.64 30.59 9.13
CA GLU A 116 -3.35 29.92 8.03
C GLU A 116 -2.39 29.61 6.87
N GLN A 117 -2.54 28.44 6.27
CA GLN A 117 -1.80 28.01 5.10
C GLN A 117 -2.75 27.42 4.06
N LYS A 118 -2.45 27.59 2.77
CA LYS A 118 -3.25 26.97 1.72
C LYS A 118 -3.11 25.45 1.79
N VAL A 119 -4.21 24.72 1.59
CA VAL A 119 -4.24 23.25 1.61
C VAL A 119 -3.24 22.64 0.63
N SER A 120 -3.05 23.25 -0.55
CA SER A 120 -2.05 22.79 -1.53
C SER A 120 -0.62 22.89 -1.01
N GLN A 121 -0.27 23.94 -0.25
CA GLN A 121 1.05 24.10 0.35
C GLN A 121 1.27 23.07 1.46
N ILE A 122 0.29 22.88 2.33
CA ILE A 122 0.33 21.85 3.39
C ILE A 122 0.52 20.47 2.75
N THR A 123 -0.21 20.17 1.68
CA THR A 123 -0.14 18.87 0.99
C THR A 123 1.27 18.58 0.50
N GLY A 124 1.93 19.53 -0.17
CA GLY A 124 3.31 19.37 -0.62
C GLY A 124 4.29 19.16 0.56
N LEU A 125 4.10 19.88 1.67
CA LEU A 125 4.92 19.73 2.87
C LEU A 125 4.73 18.38 3.55
N VAL A 126 3.48 17.91 3.69
CA VAL A 126 3.19 16.58 4.24
C VAL A 126 3.79 15.50 3.37
N SER A 127 3.67 15.62 2.04
CA SER A 127 4.27 14.70 1.08
C SER A 127 5.79 14.57 1.27
N ALA A 128 6.49 15.71 1.29
CA ALA A 128 7.94 15.77 1.43
C ALA A 128 8.45 15.33 2.81
N GLN A 129 7.81 15.79 3.89
CA GLN A 129 8.33 15.60 5.25
C GLN A 129 7.95 14.25 5.86
N THR A 130 6.88 13.62 5.39
CA THR A 130 6.36 12.38 6.00
C THR A 130 6.54 11.16 5.10
N ALA A 131 7.18 11.30 3.94
CA ALA A 131 7.28 10.25 2.93
C ALA A 131 5.88 9.69 2.58
N TYR A 132 4.94 10.58 2.25
CA TYR A 132 3.62 10.15 1.82
C TYR A 132 3.68 9.71 0.36
N HIS A 133 3.27 8.48 0.09
CA HIS A 133 3.46 7.84 -1.21
C HIS A 133 2.14 7.50 -1.92
N HIS A 134 1.02 8.16 -1.65
CA HIS A 134 -0.27 7.81 -2.28
C HIS A 134 -0.85 8.91 -3.18
N GLY A 135 -0.03 9.88 -3.56
CA GLY A 135 -0.42 10.98 -4.46
C GLY A 135 -1.06 12.15 -3.71
N GLU A 136 -0.81 13.36 -4.19
CA GLU A 136 -1.21 14.58 -3.47
C GLU A 136 -2.72 14.78 -3.41
N MET A 137 -3.46 14.33 -4.43
CA MET A 137 -4.92 14.47 -4.50
C MET A 137 -5.63 13.81 -3.31
N SER A 138 -5.28 12.56 -2.98
CA SER A 138 -5.85 11.86 -1.82
C SER A 138 -5.52 12.55 -0.49
N LEU A 139 -4.40 13.28 -0.44
CA LEU A 139 -3.98 14.00 0.75
C LEU A 139 -4.71 15.35 0.88
N VAL A 140 -4.97 16.04 -0.23
CA VAL A 140 -5.87 17.20 -0.27
C VAL A 140 -7.25 16.81 0.26
N GLU A 141 -7.84 15.73 -0.26
CA GLU A 141 -9.15 15.22 0.19
C GLU A 141 -9.14 14.86 1.68
N THR A 142 -8.07 14.23 2.15
CA THR A 142 -7.89 13.92 3.58
C THR A 142 -7.91 15.19 4.43
N ILE A 143 -7.13 16.22 4.06
CA ILE A 143 -7.04 17.48 4.81
C ILE A 143 -8.38 18.22 4.78
N VAL A 144 -9.04 18.28 3.61
CA VAL A 144 -10.37 18.89 3.48
C VAL A 144 -11.39 18.18 4.36
N GLY A 145 -11.46 16.84 4.31
CA GLY A 145 -12.39 16.06 5.13
C GLY A 145 -12.18 16.25 6.64
N MET A 146 -10.94 16.41 7.08
CA MET A 146 -10.62 16.70 8.49
C MET A 146 -11.04 18.10 8.94
N ALA A 147 -11.20 19.05 8.02
CA ALA A 147 -11.54 20.44 8.32
C ALA A 147 -13.05 20.76 8.17
N GLN A 148 -13.87 19.79 7.74
CA GLN A 148 -15.31 19.98 7.56
C GLN A 148 -16.03 20.18 8.91
N THR A 149 -17.01 21.10 8.91
CA THR A 149 -17.78 21.50 10.10
C THR A 149 -19.30 21.52 9.89
N PHE A 150 -19.81 20.90 8.83
CA PHE A 150 -21.26 20.84 8.56
C PHE A 150 -21.91 19.65 9.28
N VAL A 151 -23.23 19.71 9.50
CA VAL A 151 -23.98 18.67 10.24
C VAL A 151 -23.75 17.28 9.62
N GLY A 152 -23.37 16.31 10.43
CA GLY A 152 -23.03 14.96 9.98
C GLY A 152 -21.54 14.74 9.66
N THR A 153 -20.68 15.74 9.90
CA THR A 153 -19.21 15.59 9.89
C THR A 153 -18.62 15.53 11.30
N ASN A 154 -17.37 15.98 11.46
CA ASN A 154 -16.54 15.80 12.66
C ASN A 154 -17.16 16.40 13.93
#